data_AF-A0A7C9DSD8-F1
#
_entry.id   AF-A0A7C9DSD8-F1
#
_cell.length_a   1.000
_cell.length_b   1.000
_cell.length_c   1.000
_cell.angle_alpha   90.00
_cell.angle_beta   90.00
_cell.angle_gamma   90.00
#
_symmetry.space_group_name_H-M   'P 1'
#
loop_
_entity.id
_entity.type
_entity.pdbx_description
1 polymer ?
#
loop_
_entity_poly.entity_id
_entity_poly.type
_entity_poly.pdbx_seq_one_letter_code
_entity_poly.pdbx_strand_id
1 'polypeptide(L)'
;MSQLTPLDVCKLFGVAAVAIAAVKRAVNLVFNPFFWIYFSWTWLFWPWFVAVAGGVYGIYCYRKYSRGKASEFEQLAIVTSAFTWLTLVPPAYFNGLLEGWPFVFFFVYHYFFFFNVSIRKRLYFDFYPRAHDPKWDVSVPNWYRALFLVGIVVGHWLAAFEGPELHLIPGGWSNVWIWSLIMVTLFLHYNASRYLSKYSEKVVVPTAVVQFGPYRWIRHPIYASTMLLFFTYFVAL
;
A
#
# COMPACT_ATOMS: atom_id res chain seq x y z
N MET A 1 -22.99 60.24 1.89
CA MET A 1 -23.44 59.08 2.68
C MET A 1 -24.75 58.62 2.05
N SER A 2 -24.73 57.48 1.36
CA SER A 2 -25.84 56.98 0.54
C SER A 2 -27.13 56.79 1.35
N GLN A 3 -28.25 57.26 0.80
CA GLN A 3 -29.59 57.11 1.37
C GLN A 3 -29.93 55.62 1.46
N LEU A 4 -29.91 55.05 2.67
CA LEU A 4 -30.43 53.72 2.94
C LEU A 4 -31.94 53.72 2.64
N THR A 5 -32.35 52.94 1.64
CA THR A 5 -33.79 52.74 1.41
C THR A 5 -34.35 51.79 2.47
N PRO A 6 -35.66 51.86 2.80
CA PRO A 6 -36.29 50.91 3.72
C PRO A 6 -36.06 49.44 3.30
N LEU A 7 -35.92 49.20 1.99
CA LEU A 7 -35.60 47.91 1.41
C LEU A 7 -34.16 47.44 1.75
N ASP A 8 -33.19 48.35 1.80
CA ASP A 8 -31.81 48.02 2.16
C ASP A 8 -31.68 47.69 3.66
N VAL A 9 -32.44 48.38 4.50
CA VAL A 9 -32.54 48.09 5.94
C VAL A 9 -33.16 46.70 6.16
N CYS A 10 -34.25 46.36 5.45
CA CYS A 10 -34.86 45.02 5.51
C CYS A 10 -33.90 43.91 5.06
N LYS A 11 -33.11 44.13 4.00
CA LYS A 11 -32.07 43.17 3.56
C LYS A 11 -31.01 42.97 4.63
N LEU A 12 -30.54 44.05 5.26
CA LEU A 12 -29.54 43.98 6.33
C LEU A 12 -30.06 43.19 7.54
N PHE A 13 -31.31 43.45 7.97
CA PHE A 13 -31.95 42.68 9.04
C PHE A 13 -32.19 41.22 8.65
N GLY A 14 -32.55 40.94 7.40
CA GLY A 14 -32.70 39.58 6.89
C GLY A 14 -31.37 38.80 6.93
N VAL A 15 -30.28 39.41 6.46
CA VAL A 15 -28.94 38.83 6.51
C VAL A 15 -28.50 38.63 7.97
N ALA A 16 -28.72 39.61 8.85
CA ALA A 16 -28.40 39.51 10.27
C ALA A 16 -29.20 38.38 10.95
N ALA A 17 -30.49 38.23 10.65
CA ALA A 17 -31.32 37.17 11.21
C ALA A 17 -30.85 35.77 10.77
N VAL A 18 -30.52 35.60 9.48
CA VAL A 18 -29.96 34.35 8.95
C VAL A 18 -28.60 34.05 9.60
N ALA A 19 -27.75 35.06 9.75
CA ALA A 19 -26.45 34.91 10.40
C ALA A 19 -26.60 34.50 11.87
N ILE A 20 -27.48 35.15 12.63
CA ILE A 20 -27.75 34.80 14.03
C ILE A 20 -28.33 33.38 14.14
N ALA A 21 -29.26 33.00 13.27
CA ALA A 21 -29.81 31.65 13.25
C ALA A 21 -28.76 30.59 12.93
N ALA A 22 -27.88 30.86 11.96
CA ALA A 22 -26.76 29.99 11.61
C ALA A 22 -25.76 29.85 12.77
N VAL A 23 -25.38 30.96 13.41
CA VAL A 23 -24.48 30.97 14.57
C VAL A 23 -25.10 30.20 15.73
N LYS A 24 -26.37 30.46 16.06
CA LYS A 24 -27.08 29.73 17.13
C LYS A 24 -27.11 28.23 16.85
N ARG A 25 -27.36 27.83 15.60
CA ARG A 25 -27.37 26.41 15.20
C ARG A 25 -25.98 25.79 15.28
N ALA A 26 -24.95 26.51 14.85
CA ALA A 26 -23.56 26.06 14.95
C ALA A 26 -23.12 25.90 16.41
N VAL A 27 -23.40 26.89 17.26
CA VAL A 27 -23.13 26.83 18.71
C VAL A 27 -23.86 25.65 19.33
N ASN A 28 -25.15 25.45 19.02
CA ASN A 28 -25.90 24.31 19.53
C ASN A 28 -25.32 22.96 19.07
N LEU A 29 -24.81 22.87 17.84
CA LEU A 29 -24.14 21.65 17.36
C LEU A 29 -22.81 21.42 18.08
N VAL A 30 -21.98 22.46 18.20
CA VAL A 30 -20.65 22.40 18.83
C VAL A 30 -20.74 22.14 20.33
N PHE A 31 -21.78 22.61 21.04
CA PHE A 31 -21.96 22.31 22.46
C PHE A 31 -22.83 21.08 22.72
N ASN A 32 -23.29 20.37 21.68
CA ASN A 32 -24.04 19.14 21.84
C ASN A 32 -23.08 17.96 22.12
N PRO A 33 -23.16 17.29 23.28
CA PRO A 33 -22.31 16.14 23.58
C PRO A 33 -22.48 14.99 22.57
N PHE A 34 -23.68 14.77 22.05
CA PHE A 34 -23.94 13.73 21.06
C PHE A 34 -23.23 14.00 19.74
N PHE A 35 -23.10 15.27 19.33
CA PHE A 35 -22.34 15.62 18.13
C PHE A 35 -20.89 15.13 18.25
N TRP A 36 -20.22 15.41 19.38
CA TRP A 36 -18.84 14.98 19.59
C TRP A 36 -18.69 13.47 19.74
N ILE A 37 -19.68 12.78 20.34
CA ILE A 37 -19.68 11.32 20.42
C ILE A 37 -19.75 10.71 19.01
N TYR A 38 -20.69 11.12 18.17
CA TYR A 38 -20.77 10.58 16.81
C TYR A 38 -19.61 11.04 15.91
N PHE A 39 -19.12 12.26 16.11
CA PHE A 39 -17.95 12.76 15.40
C PHE A 39 -16.69 11.97 15.77
N SER A 40 -16.49 11.63 17.04
CA SER A 40 -15.34 10.81 17.45
C SER A 40 -15.41 9.40 16.85
N TRP A 41 -16.60 8.85 16.66
CA TRP A 41 -16.78 7.57 15.96
C TRP A 41 -16.29 7.65 14.52
N THR A 42 -16.49 8.77 13.82
CA THR A 42 -15.92 8.93 12.47
C THR A 42 -14.39 8.86 12.50
N TRP A 43 -13.75 9.42 13.53
CA TRP A 43 -12.30 9.34 13.73
C TRP A 43 -11.80 7.97 14.20
N LEU A 44 -12.65 7.17 14.83
CA LEU A 44 -12.31 5.80 15.23
C LEU A 44 -12.45 4.83 14.06
N PHE A 45 -13.49 4.98 13.25
CA PHE A 45 -13.86 4.02 12.20
C PHE A 45 -13.42 4.42 10.78
N TRP A 46 -12.89 5.64 10.55
CA TRP A 46 -12.39 6.03 9.22
C TRP A 46 -11.40 5.03 8.58
N PRO A 47 -10.49 4.35 9.32
CA PRO A 47 -9.55 3.42 8.70
C PRO A 47 -10.29 2.24 8.07
N TRP A 48 -11.39 1.77 8.68
CA TRP A 48 -12.23 0.72 8.12
C TRP A 48 -12.88 1.14 6.81
N PHE A 49 -13.46 2.34 6.76
CA PHE A 49 -14.07 2.86 5.54
C PHE A 49 -13.03 2.99 4.41
N VAL A 50 -11.82 3.45 4.73
CA VAL A 50 -10.72 3.54 3.76
C VAL A 50 -10.26 2.15 3.30
N ALA A 51 -10.09 1.20 4.22
CA ALA A 51 -9.67 -0.16 3.87
C ALA A 51 -10.71 -0.84 2.96
N VAL A 52 -12.00 -0.76 3.30
CA VAL A 52 -13.10 -1.32 2.50
C VAL A 52 -13.19 -0.63 1.13
N ALA A 53 -13.16 0.70 1.09
CA ALA A 53 -13.17 1.44 -0.17
C ALA A 53 -11.97 1.07 -1.06
N GLY A 54 -10.76 0.97 -0.48
CA GLY A 54 -9.55 0.53 -1.16
C GLY A 54 -9.66 -0.89 -1.69
N GLY A 55 -10.23 -1.81 -0.90
CA GLY A 55 -10.49 -3.20 -1.29
C GLY A 55 -11.45 -3.31 -2.48
N VAL A 56 -12.60 -2.64 -2.40
CA VAL A 56 -13.59 -2.60 -3.48
C VAL A 56 -12.99 -1.97 -4.74
N TYR A 57 -12.24 -0.87 -4.60
CA TYR A 57 -11.57 -0.23 -5.71
C TYR A 57 -10.50 -1.12 -6.35
N GLY A 58 -9.73 -1.86 -5.55
CA GLY A 58 -8.76 -2.85 -6.02
C GLY A 58 -9.41 -3.96 -6.84
N ILE A 59 -10.54 -4.51 -6.37
CA ILE A 59 -11.31 -5.53 -7.10
C ILE A 59 -11.87 -4.96 -8.41
N TYR A 60 -12.40 -3.73 -8.39
CA TYR A 60 -12.85 -3.03 -9.59
C TYR A 60 -11.72 -2.88 -10.62
N CYS A 61 -10.55 -2.41 -10.18
CA CYS A 61 -9.37 -2.28 -11.02
C CYS A 61 -8.91 -3.63 -11.58
N TYR A 62 -8.94 -4.70 -10.77
CA TYR A 62 -8.62 -6.05 -11.21
C TYR A 62 -9.57 -6.54 -12.31
N ARG A 63 -10.87 -6.28 -12.19
CA ARG A 63 -11.85 -6.60 -13.23
C ARG A 63 -11.59 -5.83 -14.52
N LYS A 64 -11.10 -4.59 -14.44
CA LYS A 64 -10.70 -3.80 -15.60
C LYS A 64 -9.39 -4.33 -16.22
N TYR A 65 -8.44 -4.74 -15.38
CA TYR A 65 -7.16 -5.34 -15.78
C TYR A 65 -7.36 -6.66 -16.52
N SER A 66 -8.22 -7.55 -16.02
CA SER A 66 -8.51 -8.84 -16.67
C SER A 66 -9.17 -8.71 -18.04
N ARG A 67 -9.72 -7.52 -18.36
CA ARG A 67 -10.27 -7.17 -19.69
C ARG A 67 -9.25 -6.46 -20.59
N GLY A 68 -8.00 -6.31 -20.15
CA GLY A 68 -6.95 -5.60 -20.88
C GLY A 68 -7.13 -4.08 -20.96
N LYS A 69 -7.95 -3.49 -20.07
CA LYS A 69 -8.32 -2.06 -20.13
C LYS A 69 -7.70 -1.20 -19.03
N ALA A 70 -6.97 -1.79 -18.07
CA ALA A 70 -6.48 -1.05 -16.91
C ALA A 70 -5.23 -0.22 -17.22
N SER A 71 -5.23 1.01 -16.71
CA SER A 71 -4.07 1.90 -16.68
C SER A 71 -3.01 1.46 -15.67
N GLU A 72 -1.80 2.00 -15.76
CA GLU A 72 -0.70 1.73 -14.80
C GLU A 72 -1.09 2.09 -13.37
N PHE A 73 -1.81 3.21 -13.18
CA PHE A 73 -2.31 3.64 -11.87
C PHE A 73 -3.32 2.64 -11.29
N GLU A 74 -4.19 2.08 -12.11
CA GLU A 74 -5.15 1.06 -11.67
C GLU A 74 -4.46 -0.25 -11.33
N GLN A 75 -3.37 -0.60 -12.02
CA GLN A 75 -2.54 -1.75 -11.66
C GLN A 75 -1.84 -1.52 -10.31
N LEU A 76 -1.31 -0.32 -10.07
CA LEU A 76 -0.75 0.06 -8.76
C LEU A 76 -1.82 0.00 -7.66
N ALA A 77 -3.06 0.41 -7.95
CA ALA A 77 -4.16 0.32 -7.01
C ALA A 77 -4.51 -1.13 -6.65
N ILE A 78 -4.46 -2.07 -7.59
CA ILE A 78 -4.62 -3.51 -7.31
C ILE A 78 -3.56 -3.98 -6.31
N VAL A 79 -2.29 -3.66 -6.59
CA VAL A 79 -1.15 -4.07 -5.75
C VAL A 79 -1.27 -3.44 -4.36
N THR A 80 -1.56 -2.14 -4.28
CA THR A 80 -1.72 -1.41 -3.01
C THR A 80 -2.87 -1.97 -2.18
N SER A 81 -4.02 -2.22 -2.83
CA SER A 81 -5.17 -2.85 -2.18
C SER A 81 -4.82 -4.24 -1.64
N ALA A 82 -4.14 -5.07 -2.44
CA ALA A 82 -3.75 -6.42 -2.01
C ALA A 82 -2.80 -6.37 -0.81
N PHE A 83 -1.73 -5.56 -0.86
CA PHE A 83 -0.83 -5.39 0.27
C PHE A 83 -1.56 -4.87 1.51
N THR A 84 -2.44 -3.86 1.36
CA THR A 84 -3.19 -3.31 2.49
C THR A 84 -4.03 -4.39 3.18
N TRP A 85 -4.78 -5.18 2.42
CA TRP A 85 -5.65 -6.22 2.95
C TRP A 85 -4.93 -7.45 3.48
N LEU A 86 -3.69 -7.69 3.04
CA LEU A 86 -2.89 -8.82 3.50
C LEU A 86 -1.98 -8.45 4.68
N THR A 87 -1.42 -7.24 4.72
CA THR A 87 -0.38 -6.89 5.69
C THR A 87 -0.77 -5.83 6.72
N LEU A 88 -1.81 -5.03 6.46
CA LEU A 88 -2.23 -3.95 7.39
C LEU A 88 -3.57 -4.24 8.07
N VAL A 89 -4.58 -4.66 7.30
CA VAL A 89 -5.93 -4.90 7.83
C VAL A 89 -5.94 -5.98 8.92
N PRO A 90 -5.30 -7.16 8.75
CA PRO A 90 -5.38 -8.19 9.78
C PRO A 90 -4.72 -7.77 11.10
N PRO A 91 -3.46 -7.24 11.13
CA PRO A 91 -2.87 -6.76 12.38
C PRO A 91 -3.69 -5.63 13.03
N ALA A 92 -4.22 -4.69 12.24
CA ALA A 92 -5.04 -3.59 12.76
C ALA A 92 -6.36 -4.09 13.37
N TYR A 93 -6.99 -5.12 12.78
CA TYR A 93 -8.22 -5.71 13.31
C TYR A 93 -7.99 -6.33 14.69
N PHE A 94 -6.92 -7.13 14.85
CA PHE A 94 -6.64 -7.82 16.11
C PHE A 94 -6.06 -6.91 17.21
N ASN A 95 -5.33 -5.85 16.84
CA ASN A 95 -4.70 -4.96 17.82
C ASN A 95 -5.51 -3.70 18.13
N GLY A 96 -6.53 -3.37 17.32
CA GLY A 96 -7.32 -2.13 17.45
C GLY A 96 -6.59 -0.85 17.04
N LEU A 97 -5.28 -0.93 16.76
CA LEU A 97 -4.43 0.16 16.28
C LEU A 97 -3.35 -0.39 15.34
N LEU A 98 -2.87 0.46 14.44
CA LEU A 98 -1.80 0.13 13.50
C LEU A 98 -0.57 0.97 13.84
N GLU A 99 0.43 0.35 14.45
CA GLU A 99 1.70 1.00 14.79
C GLU A 99 2.90 0.08 14.55
N GLY A 100 4.10 0.66 14.57
CA GLY A 100 5.35 -0.10 14.50
C GLY A 100 5.59 -0.76 13.15
N TRP A 101 6.02 -2.03 13.19
CA TRP A 101 6.57 -2.73 12.03
C TRP A 101 5.60 -3.02 10.89
N PRO A 102 4.32 -3.40 11.08
CA PRO A 102 3.40 -3.64 9.98
C PRO A 102 3.30 -2.44 9.02
N PHE A 103 3.27 -1.22 9.57
CA PHE A 103 3.26 0.01 8.78
C PHE A 103 4.58 0.22 8.03
N VAL A 104 5.72 0.06 8.70
CA VAL A 104 7.05 0.19 8.07
C VAL A 104 7.21 -0.82 6.93
N PHE A 105 6.92 -2.10 7.20
CA PHE A 105 7.04 -3.16 6.21
C PHE A 105 6.06 -3.00 5.06
N PHE A 106 4.86 -2.44 5.26
CA PHE A 106 3.98 -2.11 4.15
C PHE A 106 4.69 -1.24 3.12
N PHE A 107 5.34 -0.14 3.52
CA PHE A 107 6.09 0.71 2.57
C PHE A 107 7.33 0.01 2.01
N VAL A 108 8.07 -0.72 2.86
CA VAL A 108 9.26 -1.44 2.42
C VAL A 108 8.89 -2.47 1.35
N TYR A 109 7.88 -3.32 1.59
CA TYR A 109 7.38 -4.29 0.61
C TYR A 109 6.90 -3.61 -0.66
N HIS A 110 6.05 -2.60 -0.51
CA HIS A 110 5.48 -1.90 -1.65
C HIS A 110 6.59 -1.36 -2.55
N TYR A 111 7.58 -0.67 -1.97
CA TYR A 111 8.70 -0.14 -2.72
C TYR A 111 9.67 -1.22 -3.24
N PHE A 112 9.96 -2.24 -2.45
CA PHE A 112 10.88 -3.32 -2.78
C PHE A 112 10.49 -4.04 -4.08
N PHE A 113 9.20 -4.37 -4.25
CA PHE A 113 8.76 -5.05 -5.47
C PHE A 113 8.77 -4.14 -6.71
N PHE A 114 8.74 -2.81 -6.53
CA PHE A 114 8.90 -1.86 -7.62
C PHE A 114 10.37 -1.55 -7.97
N PHE A 115 11.35 -1.94 -7.15
CA PHE A 115 12.74 -1.58 -7.38
C PHE A 115 13.26 -1.98 -8.76
N ASN A 116 13.01 -3.23 -9.16
CA ASN A 116 13.50 -3.74 -10.45
C ASN A 116 12.97 -2.90 -11.61
N VAL A 117 11.69 -2.52 -11.56
CA VAL A 117 11.04 -1.71 -12.58
C VAL A 117 11.59 -0.29 -12.58
N SER A 118 11.70 0.34 -11.41
CA SER A 118 12.21 1.70 -11.26
C SER A 118 13.66 1.85 -11.70
N ILE A 119 14.55 0.94 -11.27
CA ILE A 119 15.97 0.95 -11.65
C ILE A 119 16.13 0.74 -13.14
N ARG A 120 15.44 -0.26 -13.70
CA ARG A 120 15.51 -0.55 -15.12
C ARG A 120 14.99 0.62 -15.95
N LYS A 121 13.79 1.15 -15.64
CA LYS A 121 13.19 2.27 -16.39
C LYS A 121 14.09 3.52 -16.37
N ARG A 122 14.72 3.80 -15.23
CA ARG A 122 15.69 4.89 -15.10
C ARG A 122 16.95 4.69 -15.98
N LEU A 123 17.43 3.46 -16.11
CA LEU A 123 18.71 3.17 -16.80
C LEU A 123 18.55 2.86 -18.29
N TYR A 124 17.45 2.21 -18.68
CA TYR A 124 17.27 1.61 -20.00
C TYR A 124 15.89 1.88 -20.62
N PHE A 125 15.08 2.77 -20.02
CA PHE A 125 13.75 3.13 -20.49
C PHE A 125 12.77 1.94 -20.54
N ASP A 126 11.91 1.91 -21.56
CA ASP A 126 10.80 0.97 -21.66
C ASP A 126 11.26 -0.45 -22.00
N PHE A 127 10.35 -1.40 -21.78
CA PHE A 127 10.63 -2.80 -22.05
C PHE A 127 10.88 -3.04 -23.54
N TYR A 128 11.77 -3.98 -23.84
CA TYR A 128 11.85 -4.57 -25.16
C TYR A 128 10.58 -5.41 -25.42
N PRO A 129 9.70 -5.02 -26.36
CA PRO A 129 8.46 -5.73 -26.60
C PRO A 129 8.76 -7.02 -27.38
N ARG A 130 8.87 -8.14 -26.66
CA ARG A 130 9.02 -9.47 -27.26
C ARG A 130 7.65 -9.97 -27.74
N ALA A 131 7.65 -10.71 -28.86
CA ALA A 131 6.50 -11.51 -29.24
C ALA A 131 6.11 -12.46 -28.10
N HIS A 132 4.81 -12.56 -27.84
CA HIS A 132 4.28 -13.48 -26.84
C HIS A 132 4.68 -14.91 -27.18
N ASP A 133 5.20 -15.65 -26.19
CA ASP A 133 5.57 -17.05 -26.36
C ASP A 133 4.44 -17.94 -25.82
N PRO A 134 3.60 -18.53 -26.69
CA PRO A 134 2.43 -19.30 -26.27
C PRO A 134 2.80 -20.58 -25.51
N LYS A 135 4.07 -21.03 -25.58
CA LYS A 135 4.55 -22.18 -24.82
C LYS A 135 4.38 -21.98 -23.31
N TRP A 136 4.41 -20.74 -22.84
CA TRP A 136 4.32 -20.39 -21.42
C TRP A 136 2.90 -20.01 -20.97
N ASP A 137 1.88 -20.21 -21.81
CA ASP A 137 0.48 -20.01 -21.44
C ASP A 137 -0.02 -21.15 -20.54
N VAL A 138 0.45 -21.16 -19.29
CA VAL A 138 0.04 -22.12 -18.27
C VAL A 138 -1.22 -21.62 -17.59
N SER A 139 -2.38 -22.18 -17.94
CA SER A 139 -3.63 -21.89 -17.27
C SER A 139 -3.93 -22.91 -16.19
N VAL A 140 -3.79 -22.54 -14.92
CA VAL A 140 -4.31 -23.36 -13.81
C VAL A 140 -5.84 -23.23 -13.71
N PRO A 141 -6.59 -24.31 -13.42
CA PRO A 141 -8.04 -24.27 -13.23
C PRO A 141 -8.48 -23.21 -12.20
N ASN A 142 -9.65 -22.60 -12.44
CA ASN A 142 -10.15 -21.47 -11.64
C ASN A 142 -10.30 -21.81 -10.15
N TRP A 143 -10.66 -23.05 -9.82
CA TRP A 143 -10.84 -23.46 -8.43
C TRP A 143 -9.51 -23.48 -7.67
N TYR A 144 -8.39 -23.89 -8.30
CA TYR A 144 -7.07 -23.82 -7.68
C TYR A 144 -6.65 -22.38 -7.42
N ARG A 145 -6.96 -21.46 -8.35
CA ARG A 145 -6.73 -20.02 -8.16
C ARG A 145 -7.52 -19.48 -6.98
N ALA A 146 -8.80 -19.85 -6.88
CA ALA A 146 -9.66 -19.45 -5.77
C ALA A 146 -9.15 -20.00 -4.43
N LEU A 147 -8.79 -21.29 -4.37
CA LEU A 147 -8.24 -21.90 -3.17
C LEU A 147 -6.92 -21.24 -2.75
N PHE A 148 -6.05 -20.93 -3.70
CA PHE A 148 -4.80 -20.20 -3.43
C PHE A 148 -5.07 -18.81 -2.84
N LEU A 149 -6.01 -18.05 -3.42
CA LEU A 149 -6.39 -16.72 -2.91
C LEU A 149 -6.96 -16.80 -1.49
N VAL A 150 -7.90 -17.71 -1.24
CA VAL A 150 -8.48 -17.94 0.08
C VAL A 150 -7.39 -18.36 1.06
N GLY A 151 -6.51 -19.28 0.68
CA GLY A 151 -5.40 -19.74 1.50
C GLY A 151 -4.44 -18.61 1.89
N ILE A 152 -4.10 -17.71 0.97
CA ILE A 152 -3.27 -16.54 1.27
C ILE A 152 -3.96 -15.62 2.27
N VAL A 153 -5.23 -15.28 2.04
CA VAL A 153 -5.97 -14.37 2.93
C VAL A 153 -6.09 -14.99 4.32
N VAL A 154 -6.56 -16.22 4.41
CA VAL A 154 -6.70 -16.94 5.69
C VAL A 154 -5.35 -17.04 6.39
N GLY A 155 -4.27 -17.37 5.67
CA GLY A 155 -2.92 -17.46 6.25
C GLY A 155 -2.44 -16.15 6.88
N HIS A 156 -2.68 -15.00 6.22
CA HIS A 156 -2.31 -13.70 6.80
C HIS A 156 -3.17 -13.33 8.01
N TRP A 157 -4.46 -13.68 7.99
CA TRP A 157 -5.34 -13.46 9.14
C TRP A 157 -4.98 -14.35 10.33
N LEU A 158 -4.64 -15.61 10.10
CA LEU A 158 -4.16 -16.52 11.15
C LEU A 158 -2.82 -16.05 11.72
N ALA A 159 -1.87 -15.64 10.86
CA ALA A 159 -0.60 -15.11 11.33
C ALA A 159 -0.77 -13.83 12.18
N ALA A 160 -1.70 -12.95 11.82
CA ALA A 160 -1.99 -11.76 12.62
C ALA A 160 -2.75 -12.06 13.92
N PHE A 161 -3.52 -13.16 13.95
CA PHE A 161 -4.20 -13.63 15.16
C PHE A 161 -3.22 -14.28 16.15
N GLU A 162 -2.26 -15.07 15.66
CA GLU A 162 -1.24 -15.73 16.49
C GLU A 162 -0.08 -14.82 16.89
N GLY A 163 0.12 -13.71 16.16
CA GLY A 163 1.19 -12.77 16.43
C GLY A 163 1.06 -12.06 17.79
N PRO A 164 2.18 -11.60 18.37
CA PRO A 164 2.14 -10.83 19.61
C PRO A 164 1.39 -9.51 19.40
N GLU A 165 0.80 -9.00 20.48
CA GLU A 165 0.18 -7.69 20.47
C GLU A 165 1.23 -6.62 20.13
N LEU A 166 0.93 -5.72 19.19
CA LEU A 166 1.92 -4.80 18.60
C LEU A 166 2.58 -3.90 19.65
N HIS A 167 1.87 -3.55 20.72
CA HIS A 167 2.38 -2.72 21.80
C HIS A 167 3.43 -3.43 22.68
N LEU A 168 3.52 -4.77 22.59
CA LEU A 168 4.54 -5.57 23.28
C LEU A 168 5.84 -5.65 22.47
N ILE A 169 5.79 -5.33 21.18
CA ILE A 169 6.96 -5.38 20.32
C ILE A 169 7.87 -4.20 20.67
N PRO A 170 9.15 -4.45 21.04
CA PRO A 170 10.04 -3.39 21.46
C PRO A 170 10.27 -2.39 20.33
N GLY A 171 10.35 -1.11 20.68
CA GLY A 171 10.63 0.00 19.77
C GLY A 171 12.00 0.65 20.02
N GLY A 172 12.37 1.63 19.19
CA GLY A 172 13.55 2.46 19.42
C GLY A 172 14.89 1.80 19.06
N TRP A 173 15.93 2.05 19.87
CA TRP A 173 17.31 1.64 19.57
C TRP A 173 17.55 0.13 19.64
N SER A 174 16.70 -0.64 20.33
CA SER A 174 16.78 -2.11 20.34
C SER A 174 16.59 -2.72 18.94
N ASN A 175 16.04 -1.95 18.01
CA ASN A 175 15.65 -2.39 16.67
C ASN A 175 16.64 -2.00 15.56
N VAL A 176 17.80 -1.42 15.92
CA VAL A 176 18.83 -0.98 14.94
C VAL A 176 19.26 -2.12 14.02
N TRP A 177 19.30 -3.35 14.51
CA TRP A 177 19.67 -4.51 13.72
C TRP A 177 18.58 -4.89 12.70
N ILE A 178 17.27 -4.73 13.01
CA ILE A 178 16.18 -4.91 12.05
C ILE A 178 16.30 -3.87 10.93
N TRP A 179 16.56 -2.61 11.28
CA TRP A 179 16.84 -1.57 10.29
C TRP A 179 18.05 -1.90 9.42
N SER A 180 19.12 -2.43 10.03
CA SER A 180 20.30 -2.89 9.29
C SER A 180 19.95 -4.01 8.30
N LEU A 181 19.14 -4.99 8.71
CA LEU A 181 18.66 -6.07 7.84
C LEU A 181 17.79 -5.54 6.68
N ILE A 182 16.91 -4.58 6.93
CA ILE A 182 16.13 -3.89 5.89
C ILE A 182 17.11 -3.22 4.91
N MET A 183 18.09 -2.45 5.40
CA MET A 183 19.04 -1.76 4.53
C MET A 183 19.88 -2.73 3.68
N VAL A 184 20.38 -3.82 4.26
CA VAL A 184 21.10 -4.87 3.53
C VAL A 184 20.20 -5.51 2.46
N THR A 185 18.95 -5.79 2.80
CA THR A 185 17.95 -6.33 1.87
C THR A 185 17.75 -5.40 0.67
N LEU A 186 17.50 -4.12 0.92
CA LEU A 186 17.29 -3.11 -0.13
C LEU A 186 18.55 -2.93 -0.97
N PHE A 187 19.73 -2.88 -0.34
CA PHE A 187 21.01 -2.71 -1.03
C PHE A 187 21.35 -3.90 -1.92
N LEU A 188 21.16 -5.13 -1.43
CA LEU A 188 21.37 -6.34 -2.20
C LEU A 188 20.44 -6.37 -3.42
N HIS A 189 19.15 -6.08 -3.23
CA HIS A 189 18.17 -6.06 -4.30
C HIS A 189 18.47 -4.98 -5.35
N TYR A 190 18.84 -3.78 -4.89
CA TYR A 190 19.20 -2.66 -5.76
C TYR A 190 20.40 -3.02 -6.64
N ASN A 191 21.50 -3.49 -6.03
CA ASN A 191 22.70 -3.83 -6.77
C ASN A 191 22.46 -5.02 -7.72
N ALA A 192 21.77 -6.06 -7.26
CA ALA A 192 21.40 -7.19 -8.11
C ALA A 192 20.61 -6.73 -9.34
N SER A 193 19.58 -5.92 -9.15
CA SER A 193 18.77 -5.38 -10.25
C SER A 193 19.61 -4.50 -11.19
N ARG A 194 20.48 -3.64 -10.64
CA ARG A 194 21.36 -2.77 -11.44
C ARG A 194 22.30 -3.57 -12.35
N TYR A 195 22.95 -4.60 -11.82
CA TYR A 195 23.89 -5.42 -12.59
C TYR A 195 23.18 -6.31 -13.62
N LEU A 196 22.01 -6.85 -13.29
CA LEU A 196 21.27 -7.74 -14.19
C LEU A 196 20.57 -6.99 -15.34
N SER A 197 20.11 -5.77 -15.11
CA SER A 197 19.18 -5.08 -16.03
C SER A 197 19.71 -4.97 -17.47
N LYS A 198 21.01 -4.74 -17.67
CA LYS A 198 21.64 -4.67 -19.02
C LYS A 198 21.64 -6.00 -19.77
N TYR A 199 21.62 -7.11 -19.03
CA TYR A 199 21.74 -8.48 -19.56
C TYR A 199 20.42 -9.24 -19.46
N SER A 200 19.34 -8.55 -19.11
CA SER A 200 18.01 -9.13 -18.98
C SER A 200 17.28 -9.07 -20.31
N GLU A 201 16.57 -10.15 -20.63
CA GLU A 201 15.64 -10.26 -21.77
C GLU A 201 14.61 -9.13 -21.84
N LYS A 202 14.37 -8.46 -20.70
CA LYS A 202 13.48 -7.31 -20.56
C LYS A 202 13.97 -6.05 -21.29
N VAL A 203 15.27 -5.97 -21.57
CA VAL A 203 15.93 -4.79 -22.17
C VAL A 203 16.54 -5.15 -23.51
N VAL A 204 17.27 -6.27 -23.59
CA VAL A 204 17.90 -6.77 -24.81
C VAL A 204 17.98 -8.30 -24.77
N VAL A 205 18.20 -8.93 -25.93
CA VAL A 205 18.57 -10.35 -25.98
C VAL A 205 19.86 -10.55 -25.16
N PRO A 206 19.89 -11.47 -24.16
CA PRO A 206 21.06 -11.66 -23.31
C PRO A 206 22.25 -12.12 -24.13
N THR A 207 23.35 -11.36 -24.04
CA THR A 207 24.59 -11.67 -24.78
C THR A 207 25.63 -12.38 -23.91
N ALA A 208 25.46 -12.38 -22.58
CA ALA A 208 26.40 -12.95 -21.64
C ALA A 208 25.75 -13.26 -20.28
N VAL A 209 26.36 -14.17 -19.52
CA VAL A 209 25.99 -14.46 -18.14
C VAL A 209 26.64 -13.44 -17.19
N VAL A 210 25.86 -12.88 -16.26
CA VAL A 210 26.36 -11.92 -15.26
C VAL A 210 27.07 -12.66 -14.13
N GLN A 211 28.36 -12.38 -13.93
CA GLN A 211 29.19 -13.00 -12.89
C GLN A 211 29.91 -11.98 -11.99
N PHE A 212 29.47 -10.72 -12.01
CA PHE A 212 30.07 -9.61 -11.27
C PHE A 212 29.04 -8.92 -10.36
N GLY A 213 29.54 -8.10 -9.44
CA GLY A 213 28.72 -7.56 -8.35
C GLY A 213 28.21 -8.69 -7.43
N PRO A 214 26.97 -8.61 -6.91
CA PRO A 214 26.39 -9.66 -6.06
C PRO A 214 26.38 -11.06 -6.69
N TYR A 215 26.34 -11.13 -8.04
CA TYR A 215 26.32 -12.39 -8.79
C TYR A 215 27.62 -13.18 -8.71
N ARG A 216 28.72 -12.59 -8.21
CA ARG A 216 29.97 -13.29 -7.95
C ARG A 216 29.83 -14.31 -6.82
N TRP A 217 28.98 -14.02 -5.83
CA TRP A 217 28.84 -14.83 -4.62
C TRP A 217 27.53 -15.62 -4.58
N ILE A 218 26.44 -15.03 -5.11
CA ILE A 218 25.11 -15.62 -5.05
C ILE A 218 24.55 -15.70 -6.47
N ARG A 219 24.12 -16.89 -6.91
CA ARG A 219 23.55 -17.08 -8.26
C ARG A 219 22.24 -16.30 -8.48
N HIS A 220 21.42 -16.19 -7.43
CA HIS A 220 20.13 -15.51 -7.47
C HIS A 220 19.99 -14.46 -6.36
N PRO A 221 20.76 -13.35 -6.41
CA PRO A 221 20.80 -12.36 -5.34
C PRO A 221 19.46 -11.60 -5.19
N ILE A 222 18.67 -11.48 -6.27
CA ILE A 222 17.29 -10.94 -6.20
C ILE A 222 16.42 -11.83 -5.32
N TYR A 223 16.41 -13.15 -5.54
CA TYR A 223 15.63 -14.07 -4.70
C TYR A 223 16.16 -14.14 -3.27
N ALA A 224 17.48 -14.13 -3.10
CA ALA A 224 18.10 -14.06 -1.77
C ALA A 224 17.65 -12.80 -1.00
N SER A 225 17.58 -11.64 -1.67
CA SER A 225 17.04 -10.42 -1.05
C SER A 225 15.56 -10.55 -0.69
N THR A 226 14.74 -11.21 -1.50
CA THR A 226 13.33 -11.46 -1.17
C THR A 226 13.19 -12.37 0.05
N MET A 227 14.00 -13.42 0.14
CA MET A 227 14.02 -14.30 1.32
C MET A 227 14.48 -13.55 2.56
N LEU A 228 15.50 -12.68 2.44
CA LEU A 228 15.97 -11.85 3.54
C LEU A 228 14.90 -10.85 3.98
N LEU A 229 14.11 -10.29 3.06
CA LEU A 229 12.98 -9.42 3.38
C LEU A 229 11.94 -10.15 4.24
N PHE A 230 11.53 -11.36 3.83
CA PHE A 230 10.58 -12.17 4.59
C PHE A 230 11.14 -12.58 5.94
N PHE A 231 12.40 -13.00 6.00
CA PHE A 231 13.08 -13.31 7.26
C PHE A 231 13.09 -12.10 8.20
N THR A 232 13.44 -10.93 7.68
CA THR A 232 13.45 -9.67 8.46
C THR A 232 12.05 -9.35 8.99
N TYR A 233 11.01 -9.58 8.20
CA TYR A 233 9.62 -9.41 8.63
C TYR A 233 9.24 -10.36 9.77
N PHE A 234 9.49 -11.67 9.63
CA PHE A 234 9.19 -12.67 10.67
C PHE A 234 9.97 -12.49 11.96
N VAL A 235 11.12 -11.83 11.87
CA VAL A 235 11.98 -11.59 13.02
C VAL A 235 11.62 -10.27 13.71
N ALA A 236 10.89 -9.39 13.03
CA ALA A 236 10.39 -8.12 13.56
C ALA A 236 8.99 -8.23 14.19
N LEU A 237 8.21 -9.26 13.85
CA LEU A 237 6.83 -9.51 14.25
C LEU A 237 6.67 -10.94 14.75
#